data_AF-A0A939XJR5-F1
#
_entry.id   AF-A0A939XJR5-F1
#
_cell.length_a   1.000
_cell.length_b   1.000
_cell.length_c   1.000
_cell.angle_alpha   90.00
_cell.angle_beta   90.00
_cell.angle_gamma   90.00
#
_symmetry.space_group_name_H-M   'P 1'
#
loop_
_entity.id
_entity.type
_entity.pdbx_description
1 polymer ?
#
loop_
_entity_poly.entity_id
_entity_poly.type
_entity_poly.pdbx_seq_one_letter_code
_entity_poly.pdbx_strand_id
1 'polypeptide(L)'
;SKILLCGITACPPNAEIRKTALGAEQSVEWGHCADCVDAIQSLKADGYTIIAIEQAKESVMIDQMNLSQYPKVALVFGNEVKGVDDRIMNLCDLCIEIPQYGT
;
A
#
# COMPACT_ATOMS: atom_id res chain seq x y z
N SER A 1 12.96 4.36 0.44
CA SER A 1 11.60 3.88 0.14
C SER A 1 11.67 2.42 -0.26
N LYS A 2 10.67 1.61 0.09
CA LYS A 2 10.64 0.17 -0.15
C LYS A 2 9.25 -0.26 -0.59
N ILE A 3 9.15 -1.27 -1.44
CA ILE A 3 7.89 -1.88 -1.88
C ILE A 3 7.76 -3.28 -1.29
N LEU A 4 6.61 -3.62 -0.71
CA LEU A 4 6.29 -4.98 -0.27
C LEU A 4 5.19 -5.55 -1.16
N LEU A 5 5.54 -6.58 -1.92
CA LEU A 5 4.63 -7.30 -2.79
C LEU A 5 3.99 -8.41 -1.97
N CYS A 6 2.67 -8.38 -1.78
CA CYS A 6 1.99 -9.27 -0.84
C CYS A 6 1.10 -10.30 -1.56
N GLY A 7 1.05 -11.52 -1.02
CA GLY A 7 0.17 -12.57 -1.53
C GLY A 7 0.42 -12.88 -3.00
N ILE A 8 -0.61 -12.69 -3.83
CA ILE A 8 -0.61 -13.02 -5.26
C ILE A 8 0.07 -11.97 -6.15
N THR A 9 0.54 -10.84 -5.58
CA THR A 9 1.23 -9.81 -6.36
C THR A 9 2.45 -10.41 -7.06
N ALA A 10 2.54 -10.22 -8.37
CA ALA A 10 3.66 -10.71 -9.16
C ALA A 10 4.98 -10.10 -8.68
N CYS A 11 6.03 -10.91 -8.58
CA CYS A 11 7.36 -10.49 -8.14
C CYS A 11 8.41 -10.60 -9.27
N PRO A 12 9.45 -9.76 -9.26
CA PRO A 12 10.62 -9.97 -10.10
C PRO A 12 11.35 -11.29 -9.75
N PRO A 13 11.99 -11.97 -10.73
CA PRO A 13 12.05 -11.60 -12.14
C PRO A 13 10.78 -11.98 -12.91
N ASN A 14 10.12 -10.98 -13.51
CA ASN A 14 8.96 -11.16 -14.38
C ASN A 14 9.10 -10.21 -15.59
N ALA A 15 8.85 -10.71 -16.80
CA ALA A 15 9.06 -9.95 -18.04
C ALA A 15 8.15 -8.73 -18.16
N GLU A 16 6.88 -8.85 -17.75
CA GLU A 16 5.92 -7.74 -17.79
C GLU A 16 6.27 -6.66 -16.76
N ILE A 17 6.71 -7.07 -15.56
CA ILE A 17 7.22 -6.13 -14.55
C ILE A 17 8.44 -5.39 -15.09
N ARG A 18 9.41 -6.10 -15.67
CA ARG A 18 10.62 -5.46 -16.21
C ARG A 18 10.30 -4.45 -17.32
N LYS A 19 9.34 -4.77 -18.19
CA LYS A 19 8.94 -3.91 -19.31
C LYS A 19 8.26 -2.63 -18.83
N THR A 20 7.46 -2.71 -17.76
CA THR A 20 6.67 -1.60 -17.23
C THR A 20 7.41 -0.78 -16.18
N ALA A 21 8.27 -1.41 -15.37
CA ALA A 21 9.06 -0.76 -14.32
C ALA A 21 10.23 0.09 -14.88
N LEU A 22 10.62 -0.10 -16.14
CA LEU A 22 11.66 0.68 -16.82
C LEU A 22 12.98 0.78 -16.01
N GLY A 23 13.37 -0.30 -15.32
CA GLY A 23 14.57 -0.36 -14.49
C GLY A 23 14.38 0.03 -13.02
N ALA A 24 13.19 0.47 -12.62
CA ALA A 24 12.87 0.77 -11.22
C ALA A 24 13.01 -0.45 -10.29
N GLU A 25 12.86 -1.67 -10.83
CA GLU A 25 13.06 -2.91 -10.08
C GLU A 25 14.51 -3.11 -9.59
N GLN A 26 15.45 -2.31 -10.10
CA GLN A 26 16.87 -2.34 -9.75
C GLN A 26 17.26 -1.20 -8.78
N SER A 27 16.46 -0.14 -8.70
CA SER A 27 16.77 1.06 -7.92
C SER A 27 15.88 1.24 -6.69
N VAL A 28 14.68 0.63 -6.67
CA VAL A 28 13.78 0.62 -5.53
C VAL A 28 13.91 -0.70 -4.79
N GLU A 29 14.21 -0.64 -3.49
CA GLU A 29 14.23 -1.84 -2.64
C GLU A 29 12.82 -2.45 -2.61
N TRP A 30 12.73 -3.77 -2.77
CA TRP A 30 11.46 -4.47 -2.65
C TRP A 30 11.63 -5.82 -1.96
N GLY A 31 10.53 -6.33 -1.43
CA GLY A 31 10.44 -7.67 -0.85
C GLY A 31 9.10 -8.31 -1.15
N HIS A 32 9.01 -9.62 -0.98
CA HIS A 32 7.76 -10.36 -1.07
C HIS A 32 7.34 -10.87 0.31
N CYS A 33 6.04 -10.80 0.60
CA CYS A 33 5.42 -11.33 1.79
C CYS A 33 4.25 -12.24 1.39
N ALA A 34 4.20 -13.46 1.90
CA ALA A 34 3.11 -14.39 1.58
C ALA A 34 1.75 -13.89 2.10
N ASP A 35 1.72 -13.30 3.30
CA ASP A 35 0.55 -12.65 3.88
C ASP A 35 0.84 -11.17 4.14
N CYS A 36 -0.12 -10.32 3.76
CA CYS A 36 -0.05 -8.87 4.00
C CYS A 36 -0.22 -8.53 5.48
N VAL A 37 -0.93 -9.38 6.25
CA VAL A 37 -1.10 -9.21 7.70
C VAL A 37 0.26 -9.21 8.40
N ASP A 38 1.13 -10.16 8.08
CA ASP A 38 2.46 -10.28 8.68
C ASP A 38 3.32 -9.05 8.36
N ALA A 39 3.27 -8.58 7.12
CA ALA A 39 4.00 -7.39 6.68
C ALA A 39 3.56 -6.14 7.45
N ILE A 40 2.25 -5.95 7.62
CA ILE A 40 1.69 -4.82 8.36
C ILE A 40 2.05 -4.86 9.83
N GLN A 41 1.98 -6.04 10.46
CA GLN A 41 2.37 -6.20 11.87
C GLN A 41 3.84 -5.88 12.09
N SER A 42 4.72 -6.34 11.20
CA SER A 42 6.15 -6.00 11.25
C SER A 42 6.38 -4.49 11.09
N LEU A 43 5.71 -3.84 10.13
CA LEU A 43 5.86 -2.40 9.91
C LEU A 43 5.34 -1.58 11.10
N LYS A 44 4.23 -1.99 11.72
CA LYS A 44 3.75 -1.37 12.96
C LYS A 44 4.76 -1.51 14.10
N ALA A 45 5.37 -2.69 14.27
CA ALA A 45 6.43 -2.89 15.26
C ALA A 45 7.64 -1.98 15.01
N ASP A 46 7.94 -1.67 13.75
CA ASP A 46 9.00 -0.73 13.33
C ASP A 46 8.58 0.75 13.42
N GLY A 47 7.36 1.03 13.90
CA GLY A 47 6.83 2.37 14.15
C GLY A 47 6.26 3.07 12.93
N TYR A 48 5.84 2.33 11.90
CA TYR A 48 5.14 2.90 10.74
C TYR A 48 3.66 3.16 11.04
N THR A 49 3.14 4.29 10.57
CA THR A 49 1.70 4.52 10.41
C THR A 49 1.23 3.85 9.12
N ILE A 50 0.25 2.97 9.24
CA ILE A 50 -0.29 2.17 8.14
C ILE A 50 -1.52 2.88 7.58
N ILE A 51 -1.48 3.22 6.30
CA ILE A 51 -2.53 4.00 5.64
C ILE A 51 -3.03 3.23 4.43
N ALA A 52 -4.30 2.82 4.45
CA ALA A 52 -4.97 2.28 3.27
C ALA A 52 -5.31 3.41 2.30
N ILE A 53 -5.06 3.21 1.02
CA ILE A 53 -5.60 4.06 -0.05
C ILE A 53 -6.80 3.33 -0.66
N GLU A 54 -8.00 3.69 -0.20
CA GLU A 54 -9.24 3.01 -0.56
C GLU A 54 -10.45 3.93 -0.33
N GLN A 55 -11.55 3.68 -1.05
CA GLN A 55 -12.84 4.32 -0.76
C GLN A 55 -13.57 3.51 0.31
N ALA A 56 -13.69 4.08 1.51
CA ALA A 56 -14.37 3.43 2.64
C ALA A 56 -15.25 4.43 3.39
N LYS A 57 -16.24 3.97 4.15
CA LYS A 57 -17.17 4.86 4.86
C LYS A 57 -16.48 5.84 5.82
N GLU A 58 -15.32 5.47 6.35
CA GLU A 58 -14.55 6.25 7.32
C GLU A 58 -13.25 6.82 6.73
N SER A 59 -13.13 6.86 5.39
CA SER A 59 -11.96 7.45 4.76
C SER A 59 -11.90 8.96 4.92
N VAL A 60 -10.69 9.50 4.96
CA VAL A 60 -10.42 10.93 4.92
C VAL A 60 -9.96 11.30 3.51
N MET A 61 -10.46 12.42 2.99
CA MET A 61 -10.03 12.92 1.68
C MET A 61 -8.54 13.28 1.71
N ILE A 62 -7.81 12.92 0.66
CA ILE A 62 -6.35 13.15 0.58
C ILE A 62 -5.94 14.62 0.73
N ASP A 63 -6.79 15.56 0.31
CA ASP A 63 -6.55 17.01 0.42
C ASP A 63 -6.67 17.55 1.86
N GLN A 64 -7.31 16.79 2.75
CA GLN A 64 -7.45 17.10 4.17
C GLN A 64 -6.34 16.47 5.03
N MET A 65 -5.47 15.66 4.42
CA MET A 65 -4.45 14.90 5.13
C MET A 65 -3.11 15.61 5.18
N ASN A 66 -2.65 15.93 6.39
CA ASN A 66 -1.30 16.40 6.62
C ASN A 66 -0.36 15.24 6.94
N LEU A 67 0.30 14.67 5.93
CA LEU A 67 1.22 13.54 6.12
C LEU A 67 2.50 13.90 6.89
N SER A 68 2.86 15.18 7.01
CA SER A 68 4.09 15.61 7.71
C SER A 68 4.09 15.31 9.21
N GLN A 69 2.92 15.05 9.79
CA GLN A 69 2.80 14.64 11.19
C GLN A 69 3.20 13.18 11.44
N TYR A 70 3.38 12.38 10.38
CA TYR A 70 3.73 10.96 10.46
C TYR A 70 5.18 10.75 9.98
N PRO A 71 6.14 10.45 10.89
CA PRO A 71 7.55 10.33 10.52
C PRO A 71 7.87 9.08 9.68
N LYS A 72 7.04 8.04 9.78
CA LYS A 72 7.13 6.80 9.00
C LYS A 72 5.74 6.41 8.53
N VAL A 73 5.57 6.29 7.21
CA VAL A 73 4.29 5.96 6.59
C VAL A 73 4.46 4.74 5.69
N ALA A 74 3.54 3.79 5.79
CA ALA A 74 3.38 2.70 4.84
C ALA A 74 2.01 2.82 4.18
N LEU A 75 2.01 2.93 2.85
CA LEU A 75 0.78 3.00 2.06
C LEU A 75 0.40 1.59 1.62
N VAL A 76 -0.88 1.25 1.80
CA VAL A 76 -1.46 -0.04 1.40
C VAL A 76 -2.38 0.19 0.21
N PHE A 77 -2.11 -0.52 -0.88
CA PHE A 77 -2.92 -0.50 -2.09
C PHE A 77 -3.58 -1.86 -2.28
N GLY A 78 -4.86 -1.83 -2.65
CA GLY A 78 -5.67 -3.02 -2.90
C GLY A 78 -5.50 -3.58 -4.30
N ASN A 79 -6.19 -4.70 -4.55
CA ASN A 79 -6.38 -5.21 -5.90
C ASN A 79 -7.33 -4.28 -6.69
N GLU A 80 -7.14 -4.15 -8.00
CA GLU A 80 -7.92 -3.22 -8.83
C GLU A 80 -9.42 -3.53 -8.88
N VAL A 81 -9.83 -4.78 -8.64
CA VAL A 81 -11.24 -5.21 -8.65
C VAL A 81 -11.78 -5.39 -7.25
N LYS A 82 -11.01 -6.02 -6.37
CA LYS A 82 -11.45 -6.42 -5.03
C LYS A 82 -11.15 -5.39 -3.95
N GLY A 83 -10.38 -4.36 -4.26
CA GLY A 83 -9.91 -3.39 -3.28
C GLY A 83 -8.98 -4.00 -2.23
N VAL A 84 -8.89 -3.35 -1.09
CA VAL A 84 -8.17 -3.83 0.10
C VAL A 84 -9.03 -4.82 0.89
N ASP A 85 -8.48 -5.98 1.25
CA ASP A 85 -9.16 -7.01 2.07
C ASP A 85 -9.56 -6.45 3.45
N ASP A 86 -10.76 -6.77 3.95
CA ASP A 86 -11.26 -6.29 5.24
C ASP A 86 -10.31 -6.59 6.41
N ARG A 87 -9.58 -7.71 6.38
CA ARG A 87 -8.58 -8.05 7.41
C ARG A 87 -7.45 -7.04 7.43
N ILE A 88 -7.11 -6.49 6.27
CA ILE A 88 -6.07 -5.48 6.11
C ILE A 88 -6.63 -4.10 6.48
N MET A 89 -7.85 -3.78 6.06
CA MET A 89 -8.53 -2.55 6.45
C MET A 89 -8.61 -2.40 7.98
N ASN A 90 -8.96 -3.47 8.69
CA ASN A 90 -9.03 -3.50 10.15
C ASN A 90 -7.67 -3.32 10.86
N LEU A 91 -6.55 -3.50 10.14
CA LEU A 91 -5.21 -3.27 10.67
C LEU A 91 -4.67 -1.88 10.33
N CYS A 92 -5.24 -1.17 9.36
CA CYS A 92 -4.81 0.16 9.00
C CYS A 92 -5.12 1.18 10.10
N ASP A 93 -4.21 2.13 10.31
CA ASP A 93 -4.42 3.23 11.27
C ASP A 93 -5.36 4.29 10.67
N LEU A 94 -5.30 4.45 9.35
CA LEU A 94 -6.06 5.43 8.59
C LEU A 94 -6.48 4.85 7.24
N CYS A 95 -7.57 5.37 6.70
CA CYS A 95 -7.97 5.17 5.32
C CYS A 95 -8.04 6.54 4.64
N ILE A 96 -7.34 6.69 3.52
CA ILE A 96 -7.38 7.89 2.70
C ILE A 96 -8.05 7.53 1.38
N GLU A 97 -9.01 8.36 0.98
CA GLU A 97 -9.61 8.23 -0.35
C GLU A 97 -9.14 9.35 -1.29
N ILE A 98 -9.06 9.00 -2.57
CA ILE A 98 -8.78 9.95 -3.65
C ILE A 98 -10.12 10.28 -4.31
N PRO A 99 -10.54 11.56 -4.33
CA PRO A 99 -11.79 11.95 -4.96
C PRO A 99 -11.74 11.66 -6.47
N GLN A 100 -12.70 10.87 -6.93
CA GLN A 100 -12.86 10.56 -8.35
C GLN A 100 -13.95 11.44 -8.92
N TYR A 101 -13.56 12.49 -9.64
CA TYR A 101 -14.49 13.32 -10.40
C TYR A 101 -14.77 12.66 -11.74
N GLY A 102 -15.53 11.56 -11.71
CA GLY A 102 -16.07 10.95 -12.91
C GLY A 102 -17.13 11.85 -13.55
N THR A 103 -17.24 11.79 -14.87
CA THR A 103 -18.47 12.11 -15.63
C THR A 103 -19.21 10.85 -15.96
#